data_AF-A0A0P9CYA3-F1
#
_entry.id   AF-A0A0P9CYA3-F1
#
_cell.length_a   1.000
_cell.length_b   1.000
_cell.length_c   1.000
_cell.angle_alpha   90.00
_cell.angle_beta   90.00
_cell.angle_gamma   90.00
#
_symmetry.space_group_name_H-M   'P 1'
#
loop_
_entity.id
_entity.type
_entity.pdbx_description
1 polymer ?
#
loop_
_entity_poly.entity_id
_entity_poly.type
_entity_poly.pdbx_seq_one_letter_code
_entity_poly.pdbx_strand_id
1 'polypeptide(L)'
;LCGDRIRIDLAVADGAVADIRFQGRGCAISQAAASMLTDEIKGKTLDEVRAFSKDDMLELIGIPLDKNPVRIKCALLALKTLKSGVYEYMGAHADEEEEL
;
A
#
# COMPACT_ATOMS: atom_id res chain seq x y z
N LEU A 1 20.77 -0.71 2.00
CA LEU A 1 19.43 -1.05 2.52
C LEU A 1 19.17 -0.11 3.70
N CYS A 2 18.02 0.57 3.81
CA CYS A 2 17.78 1.61 4.85
C CYS A 2 17.30 1.07 6.22
N GLY A 3 16.87 -0.19 6.29
CA GLY A 3 16.41 -0.82 7.54
C GLY A 3 14.95 -0.54 7.92
N ASP A 4 14.20 0.20 7.08
CA ASP A 4 12.78 0.46 7.27
C ASP A 4 11.97 -0.85 7.26
N ARG A 5 11.01 -0.98 8.18
CA ARG A 5 10.09 -2.12 8.29
C ARG A 5 8.67 -1.60 8.45
N ILE A 6 7.74 -2.17 7.69
CA ILE A 6 6.32 -1.86 7.77
C ILE A 6 5.49 -3.13 7.70
N ARG A 7 4.42 -3.15 8.48
CA ARG A 7 3.31 -4.09 8.43
C ARG A 7 2.06 -3.29 8.10
N ILE A 8 1.23 -3.84 7.22
CA ILE A 8 -0.09 -3.31 6.88
C ILE A 8 -1.09 -4.41 7.17
N ASP A 9 -2.13 -4.07 7.94
CA ASP A 9 -3.26 -4.94 8.21
C ASP A 9 -4.48 -4.36 7.48
N LEU A 10 -5.19 -5.21 6.73
CA LEU A 10 -6.39 -4.84 5.96
C LEU A 10 -7.60 -5.63 6.44
N ALA A 11 -8.74 -4.95 6.55
CA ALA A 11 -10.05 -5.57 6.63
C ALA A 11 -10.77 -5.33 5.30
N VAL A 12 -11.21 -6.41 4.66
CA VAL A 12 -11.94 -6.37 3.39
C VAL A 12 -13.38 -6.80 3.64
N ALA A 13 -14.33 -6.04 3.10
CA ALA A 13 -15.75 -6.37 3.10
C ALA A 13 -16.32 -6.01 1.73
N ASP A 14 -17.15 -6.89 1.15
CA ASP A 14 -17.85 -6.66 -0.12
C ASP A 14 -16.92 -6.19 -1.27
N GLY A 15 -15.71 -6.77 -1.34
CA GLY A 15 -14.72 -6.43 -2.37
C GLY A 15 -14.00 -5.09 -2.19
N ALA A 16 -14.17 -4.41 -1.05
CA ALA A 16 -13.55 -3.13 -0.74
C ALA A 16 -12.81 -3.11 0.61
N VAL A 17 -11.86 -2.18 0.75
CA VAL A 17 -11.08 -1.99 1.97
C VAL A 17 -11.92 -1.28 3.03
N ALA A 18 -12.50 -2.04 3.96
CA ALA A 18 -13.33 -1.51 5.04
C ALA A 18 -12.51 -0.78 6.12
N ASP A 19 -11.35 -1.32 6.50
CA ASP A 19 -10.38 -0.64 7.36
C ASP A 19 -8.97 -1.03 6.95
N ILE A 20 -8.01 -0.14 7.24
CA ILE A 20 -6.60 -0.36 6.94
C ILE A 20 -5.77 0.35 8.01
N ARG A 21 -4.75 -0.35 8.51
CA ARG A 21 -3.83 0.16 9.54
C ARG A 21 -2.41 -0.21 9.18
N PHE A 22 -1.47 0.63 9.62
CA PHE A 22 -0.05 0.33 9.49
C PHE A 22 0.64 0.37 10.85
N GLN A 23 1.69 -0.44 10.97
CA GLN A 23 2.66 -0.37 12.06
C GLN A 23 4.06 -0.54 11.48
N GLY A 24 5.05 0.11 12.07
CA GLY A 24 6.40 -0.04 11.56
C GLY A 24 7.40 0.92 12.17
N ARG A 25 8.63 0.81 11.71
CA ARG A 25 9.72 1.72 12.05
C ARG A 25 10.50 2.01 10.79
N GLY A 26 10.72 3.29 10.53
CA GLY A 26 11.53 3.73 9.40
C GLY A 26 11.80 5.22 9.46
N CYS A 27 12.39 5.75 8.39
CA CYS A 27 12.58 7.18 8.25
C CYS A 27 11.24 7.95 8.17
N ALA A 28 11.28 9.27 8.37
CA ALA A 28 10.10 10.12 8.31
C ALA A 28 9.30 10.00 7.01
N ILE A 29 9.97 9.80 5.87
CA ILE A 29 9.28 9.59 4.58
C ILE A 29 8.54 8.26 4.57
N SER A 30 9.13 7.18 5.08
CA SER A 30 8.46 5.88 5.12
C SER A 30 7.23 5.92 6.03
N GLN A 31 7.30 6.61 7.17
CA GLN A 31 6.16 6.77 8.09
C GLN A 31 5.06 7.65 7.50
N ALA A 32 5.43 8.79 6.90
CA ALA A 32 4.48 9.67 6.22
C ALA A 32 3.79 8.97 5.05
N ALA A 33 4.57 8.30 4.19
CA ALA A 33 4.06 7.56 3.04
C ALA A 33 3.05 6.48 3.46
N ALA A 34 3.35 5.76 4.55
CA ALA A 34 2.43 4.78 5.11
C ALA A 34 1.12 5.39 5.58
N SER A 35 1.20 6.47 6.38
CA SER A 35 0.01 7.17 6.89
C SER A 35 -0.87 7.69 5.77
N MET A 36 -0.30 8.36 4.79
CA MET A 36 -1.05 8.92 3.67
C MET A 36 -1.66 7.82 2.80
N LEU A 37 -0.91 6.73 2.56
CA LEU A 37 -1.43 5.59 1.81
C LEU A 37 -2.62 4.93 2.51
N THR A 38 -2.58 4.76 3.84
CA THR A 38 -3.71 4.16 4.56
C THR A 38 -4.96 5.02 4.49
N ASP A 39 -4.83 6.34 4.52
CA ASP A 39 -5.97 7.25 4.39
C ASP A 39 -6.52 7.23 2.96
N GLU A 40 -5.66 7.21 1.94
CA GLU A 40 -6.05 7.18 0.52
C GLU A 40 -6.75 5.87 0.13
N ILE A 41 -6.31 4.74 0.68
CA ILE A 41 -6.78 3.40 0.26
C ILE A 41 -8.07 2.99 0.95
N LYS A 42 -8.39 3.55 2.11
CA LYS A 42 -9.60 3.22 2.87
C LYS A 42 -10.86 3.49 2.02
N GLY A 43 -11.73 2.50 1.92
CA GLY A 43 -12.96 2.57 1.14
C GLY A 43 -12.83 2.26 -0.35
N LYS A 44 -11.60 2.10 -0.89
CA LYS A 44 -11.39 1.72 -2.29
C LYS A 44 -11.65 0.23 -2.51
N THR A 45 -12.07 -0.13 -3.72
CA THR A 45 -12.19 -1.54 -4.14
C THR A 45 -10.82 -2.18 -4.33
N LEU A 46 -10.73 -3.51 -4.24
CA LEU A 46 -9.46 -4.21 -4.45
C LEU A 46 -8.85 -3.94 -5.84
N ASP A 47 -9.68 -3.75 -6.87
CA ASP A 47 -9.23 -3.38 -8.21
C ASP A 47 -8.64 -1.96 -8.27
N GLU A 48 -9.25 -1.00 -7.58
CA GLU A 48 -8.70 0.35 -7.45
C GLU A 48 -7.35 0.32 -6.71
N VAL A 49 -7.23 -0.48 -5.65
CA VAL A 49 -5.96 -0.66 -4.93
C VAL A 49 -4.90 -1.31 -5.82
N ARG A 50 -5.28 -2.27 -6.67
CA ARG A 50 -4.39 -2.89 -7.65
C ARG A 50 -3.92 -1.88 -8.70
N ALA A 51 -4.82 -1.02 -9.17
CA ALA A 51 -4.53 0.02 -10.15
C ALA A 51 -3.64 1.14 -9.59
N PHE A 52 -3.73 1.44 -8.28
CA PHE A 52 -2.95 2.48 -7.63
C PHE A 52 -1.44 2.32 -7.89
N SER A 53 -0.85 3.26 -8.61
CA SER A 53 0.46 3.15 -9.20
C SER A 53 1.56 3.72 -8.30
N LYS A 54 2.81 3.50 -8.72
CA LYS A 54 3.96 4.17 -8.12
C LYS A 54 3.84 5.70 -8.26
N ASP A 55 3.33 6.18 -9.39
CA ASP A 55 3.30 7.61 -9.68
C ASP A 55 2.21 8.28 -8.83
N ASP A 56 1.06 7.63 -8.63
CA ASP A 56 0.03 8.08 -7.69
C ASP A 56 0.58 8.23 -6.26
N MET A 57 1.41 7.27 -5.81
CA MET A 57 2.05 7.35 -4.49
C MET A 57 3.04 8.52 -4.40
N LEU A 58 3.80 8.79 -5.47
CA LEU A 58 4.77 9.88 -5.49
C LEU A 58 4.07 11.24 -5.54
N GLU A 59 2.98 11.33 -6.29
CA GLU A 59 2.11 12.51 -6.33
C GLU A 59 1.46 12.77 -4.97
N LEU A 60 0.91 11.72 -4.34
CA LEU A 60 0.31 11.80 -3.01
C LEU A 60 1.29 12.35 -1.97
N ILE A 61 2.56 11.92 -1.98
CA ILE A 61 3.58 12.42 -1.06
C ILE A 61 3.93 13.89 -1.35
N GLY A 62 3.85 14.34 -2.60
CA GLY A 62 4.05 15.74 -2.98
C GLY A 62 5.48 16.28 -2.82
N ILE A 63 6.48 15.40 -2.62
CA ILE A 63 7.89 15.79 -2.44
C ILE A 63 8.67 15.43 -3.72
N PRO A 64 9.52 16.34 -4.24
CA PRO A 64 10.40 16.02 -5.37
C PRO A 64 11.47 15.01 -4.95
N LEU A 65 11.16 13.73 -5.13
CA LEU A 65 12.06 12.60 -4.86
C LEU A 65 12.81 12.13 -6.11
N ASP A 66 12.51 12.70 -7.28
CA ASP A 66 13.13 12.44 -8.58
C ASP A 66 14.65 12.53 -8.54
N LYS A 67 15.20 13.45 -7.74
CA LYS A 67 16.65 13.66 -7.58
C LYS A 67 17.28 12.81 -6.48
N ASN A 68 16.51 11.99 -5.76
CA ASN A 68 17.01 11.17 -4.66
C ASN A 68 16.49 9.72 -4.72
N PRO A 69 17.12 8.85 -5.54
CA PRO A 69 16.67 7.48 -5.75
C PRO A 69 16.69 6.61 -4.48
N VAL A 70 17.50 6.99 -3.49
CA VAL A 70 17.52 6.30 -2.18
C VAL A 70 16.20 6.55 -1.43
N ARG A 71 15.64 7.76 -1.53
CA ARG A 71 14.44 8.15 -0.81
C ARG A 71 13.16 7.71 -1.50
N ILE A 72 13.18 7.47 -2.82
CA ILE A 72 12.07 6.86 -3.55
C ILE A 72 11.69 5.50 -2.94
N LYS A 73 12.68 4.67 -2.56
CA LYS A 73 12.39 3.37 -1.95
C LYS A 73 11.70 3.48 -0.59
N CYS A 74 11.92 4.57 0.15
CA CYS A 74 11.25 4.82 1.42
C CYS A 74 9.77 5.19 1.19
N ALA A 75 9.49 5.98 0.15
CA ALA A 75 8.14 6.35 -0.27
C ALA A 75 7.32 5.15 -0.77
N LEU A 76 7.95 4.20 -1.46
CA LEU A 76 7.26 3.09 -2.10
C LEU A 76 7.17 1.81 -1.25
N LEU A 77 7.81 1.78 -0.08
CA LEU A 77 7.81 0.59 0.77
C LEU A 77 6.39 0.20 1.19
N ALA A 78 5.59 1.17 1.65
CA ALA A 78 4.20 0.93 2.07
C ALA A 78 3.33 0.42 0.91
N LEU A 79 3.43 1.05 -0.27
CA LEU A 79 2.70 0.62 -1.46
C LEU A 79 3.06 -0.80 -1.87
N LYS A 80 4.36 -1.14 -1.86
CA LYS A 80 4.81 -2.50 -2.17
C LYS A 80 4.22 -3.52 -1.20
N THR A 81 4.27 -3.24 0.10
CA THR A 81 3.72 -4.12 1.13
C THR A 81 2.21 -4.31 0.96
N LEU A 82 1.47 -3.22 0.74
CA LEU A 82 0.03 -3.26 0.47
C LEU A 82 -0.29 -4.13 -0.75
N LYS A 83 0.39 -3.90 -1.87
CA LYS A 83 0.17 -4.65 -3.11
C LYS A 83 0.46 -6.13 -2.94
N SER A 84 1.55 -6.49 -2.28
CA SER A 84 1.85 -7.89 -1.96
C SER A 84 0.69 -8.53 -1.17
N GLY A 85 0.19 -7.88 -0.12
CA GLY A 85 -0.93 -8.40 0.67
C GLY A 85 -2.23 -8.53 -0.12
N VAL A 86 -2.55 -7.55 -0.97
CA VAL A 86 -3.76 -7.60 -1.83
C VAL A 86 -3.66 -8.69 -2.88
N TYR A 87 -2.51 -8.86 -3.53
CA TYR A 87 -2.33 -9.94 -4.51
C TYR A 87 -2.40 -11.33 -3.87
N GLU A 88 -1.84 -11.51 -2.68
CA GLU A 88 -1.96 -12.75 -1.92
C GLU A 88 -3.40 -13.01 -1.50
N TYR A 89 -4.11 -11.99 -1.00
CA TYR A 89 -5.53 -12.10 -0.64
C TYR A 89 -6.39 -12.50 -1.84
N MET A 90 -6.28 -11.79 -2.96
CA MET A 90 -7.06 -12.08 -4.17
C MET A 90 -6.67 -13.43 -4.78
N GLY A 91 -5.39 -13.80 -4.78
CA GLY A 91 -4.93 -15.09 -5.28
C GLY A 91 -5.44 -16.26 -4.44
N ALA A 92 -5.60 -16.08 -3.12
CA ALA A 92 -6.17 -17.10 -2.24
C ALA A 92 -7.71 -17.19 -2.33
N HIS A 93 -8.40 -16.14 -2.79
CA HIS A 93 -9.87 -16.10 -2.91
C HIS A 93 -10.37 -16.17 -4.36
N ALA A 94 -9.48 -16.28 -5.35
CA ALA A 94 -9.84 -16.54 -6.74
C ALA A 94 -10.43 -17.95 -6.93
N ASP A 95 -10.08 -18.89 -6.04
CA ASP A 95 -10.54 -20.28 -6.08
C ASP A 95 -11.97 -20.46 -5.51
N GLU A 96 -12.48 -19.51 -4.71
CA GLU A 96 -13.80 -19.60 -4.07
C GLU A 96 -14.93 -19.01 -4.95
N GLU A 97 -14.62 -18.10 -5.87
CA GLU A 97 -15.60 -17.49 -6.80
C GLU A 97 -15.94 -18.40 -8.00
N GLU A 98 -15.10 -19.40 -8.32
CA GLU A 98 -15.35 -20.36 -9.41
C GLU A 98 -16.21 -21.55 -8.97
N GLU A 99 -16.49 -21.68 -7.66
CA GLU A 99 -17.28 -22.79 -7.07
C GLU A 99 -18.74 -22.41 -6.72
N LEU A 100 -19.22 -21.23 -7.15
CA LEU A 100 -20.60 -20.74 -6.97
C LEU A 100 -21.40 -20.63 -8.27
#